data_AF-A0A7X8DI80-F1
#
_entry.id   AF-A0A7X8DI80-F1
#
_cell.length_a   1.000
_cell.length_b   1.000
_cell.length_c   1.000
_cell.angle_alpha   90.00
_cell.angle_beta   90.00
_cell.angle_gamma   90.00
#
_symmetry.space_group_name_H-M   'P 1'
#
loop_
_entity.id
_entity.type
_entity.pdbx_description
1 polymer ?
#
loop_
_entity_poly.entity_id
_entity_poly.type
_entity_poly.pdbx_seq_one_letter_code
_entity_poly.pdbx_strand_id
1 'polypeptide(L)'
;MSYSPKLSSAFNDTYLRTRHFSPQSGMCSLCTEECDGTCEIALAAVLGSRTVYPTTTGNNQVASEKDYPIDLSHFNINGRVFGATGANANYEEANIYNVKLEREYGRFNPVKLTMPIILPALIKLNWADYFGGAALAGVMCVIGEDARTRDPNLKIENGRITEFAALGTMLDSFRKYYRGYGQIVLQCNVEDDMLKLPEYAIREHGAEAIEFKFGQSAKGTQPANRLKDREEALEKQRMGMMVFPDPMDPAIVGADEEGICPNFYTYGRLPLWDEDYLVPRIEELRNMGAKNIYLKMAGY
;
A
#
# COMPACT_ATOMS: atom_id res chain seq x y z
N MET A 1 -4.17 -4.83 -31.54
CA MET A 1 -5.21 -4.94 -30.50
C MET A 1 -5.17 -3.66 -29.68
N SER A 2 -6.32 -3.04 -29.42
CA SER A 2 -6.37 -1.88 -28.52
C SER A 2 -6.70 -2.38 -27.12
N TYR A 3 -5.94 -1.92 -26.13
CA TYR A 3 -6.09 -2.27 -24.72
C TYR A 3 -6.69 -1.11 -23.91
N SER A 4 -7.28 -0.13 -24.60
CA SER A 4 -7.97 0.98 -23.94
C SER A 4 -9.17 0.42 -23.18
N PRO A 5 -9.26 0.64 -21.85
CA PRO A 5 -10.44 0.26 -21.09
C PRO A 5 -11.64 1.05 -21.58
N LYS A 6 -12.84 0.56 -21.29
CA LYS A 6 -14.07 1.35 -21.49
C LYS A 6 -13.98 2.63 -20.66
N LEU A 7 -14.58 3.72 -21.13
CA LEU A 7 -14.75 4.95 -20.33
C LEU A 7 -15.90 4.79 -19.33
N SER A 8 -15.84 3.72 -18.56
CA SER A 8 -16.71 3.31 -17.47
C SER A 8 -15.85 2.55 -16.48
N SER A 9 -15.99 2.79 -15.17
CA SER A 9 -15.20 2.13 -14.14
C SER A 9 -16.03 1.79 -12.92
N ALA A 10 -15.70 0.66 -12.28
CA ALA A 10 -16.20 0.35 -10.94
C ALA A 10 -15.70 1.36 -9.89
N PHE A 11 -14.59 2.04 -10.16
CA PHE A 11 -13.99 3.02 -9.25
C PHE A 11 -14.91 4.23 -9.02
N ASN A 12 -15.49 4.77 -10.09
CA ASN A 12 -16.39 5.93 -10.04
C ASN A 12 -17.88 5.54 -10.18
N ASP A 13 -18.20 4.24 -10.22
CA ASP A 13 -19.54 3.70 -10.48
C ASP A 13 -20.17 4.26 -11.78
N THR A 14 -19.37 4.32 -12.84
CA THR A 14 -19.76 4.91 -14.13
C THR A 14 -20.09 3.82 -15.14
N TYR A 15 -20.96 4.12 -16.11
CA TYR A 15 -21.31 3.20 -17.20
C TYR A 15 -21.42 3.91 -18.55
N LEU A 16 -21.15 3.17 -19.61
CA LEU A 16 -21.43 3.61 -20.98
C LEU A 16 -22.93 3.46 -21.27
N ARG A 17 -23.53 4.45 -21.94
CA ARG A 17 -24.93 4.40 -22.40
C ARG A 17 -25.22 3.18 -23.30
N THR A 18 -24.24 2.74 -24.09
CA THR A 18 -24.40 1.64 -25.05
C THR A 18 -23.28 0.61 -24.92
N ARG A 19 -23.56 -0.61 -25.39
CA ARG A 19 -22.59 -1.71 -25.50
C ARG A 19 -21.66 -1.59 -26.71
N HIS A 20 -21.98 -0.69 -27.65
CA HIS A 20 -21.15 -0.43 -28.83
C HIS A 20 -20.15 0.70 -28.55
N PHE A 21 -18.89 0.35 -28.31
CA PHE A 21 -17.82 1.30 -28.00
C PHE A 21 -16.66 1.22 -28.99
N SER A 22 -15.95 2.33 -29.15
CA SER A 22 -14.70 2.43 -29.91
C SER A 22 -13.58 1.77 -29.10
N PRO A 23 -12.93 0.71 -29.61
CA PRO A 23 -11.86 0.04 -28.87
C PRO A 23 -10.63 0.93 -28.71
N GLN A 24 -10.43 1.95 -29.55
CA GLN A 24 -9.28 2.87 -29.46
C GLN A 24 -9.41 3.85 -28.28
N SER A 25 -10.63 4.32 -27.99
CA SER A 25 -10.87 5.37 -26.99
C SER A 25 -11.59 4.90 -25.73
N GLY A 26 -12.26 3.74 -25.79
CA GLY A 26 -13.18 3.29 -24.75
C GLY A 26 -14.53 4.02 -24.74
N MET A 27 -14.74 5.01 -25.63
CA MET A 27 -15.98 5.78 -25.73
C MET A 27 -17.10 4.99 -26.39
N CYS A 28 -18.35 5.36 -26.12
CA CYS A 28 -19.47 4.96 -26.98
C CYS A 28 -19.15 5.32 -28.45
N SER A 29 -19.44 4.43 -29.38
CA SER A 29 -19.26 4.66 -30.82
C SER A 29 -20.09 5.85 -31.36
N LEU A 30 -21.14 6.24 -30.63
CA LEU A 30 -21.95 7.42 -30.88
C LEU A 30 -22.24 8.16 -29.56
N CYS A 31 -21.72 9.38 -29.44
CA CYS A 31 -22.07 10.33 -28.39
C CYS A 31 -23.23 11.21 -28.87
N THR A 32 -24.22 11.47 -28.02
CA THR A 32 -25.43 12.23 -28.34
C THR A 32 -25.66 13.30 -27.27
N GLU A 33 -26.28 14.42 -27.65
CA GLU A 33 -26.60 15.49 -26.69
C GLU A 33 -27.59 15.04 -25.60
N GLU A 34 -28.51 14.13 -25.94
CA GLU A 34 -29.49 13.53 -25.01
C GLU A 34 -28.94 12.30 -24.26
N CYS A 35 -27.61 12.23 -24.05
CA CYS A 35 -26.99 11.11 -23.34
C CYS A 35 -27.23 11.21 -21.82
N ASP A 36 -27.96 10.25 -21.27
CA ASP A 36 -28.20 10.07 -19.83
C ASP A 36 -27.06 9.33 -19.10
N GLY A 37 -26.13 8.73 -19.85
CA GLY A 37 -25.06 7.91 -19.29
C GLY A 37 -24.01 8.71 -18.50
N THR A 38 -23.78 8.31 -17.26
CA THR A 38 -22.75 8.86 -16.35
C THR A 38 -21.38 8.24 -16.61
N CYS A 39 -20.92 8.23 -17.87
CA CYS A 39 -19.60 7.71 -18.23
C CYS A 39 -18.47 8.60 -17.66
N GLU A 40 -17.20 8.14 -17.73
CA GLU A 40 -16.05 8.90 -17.20
C GLU A 40 -15.93 10.31 -17.81
N ILE A 41 -16.35 10.51 -19.07
CA ILE A 41 -16.36 11.84 -19.71
C ILE A 41 -17.42 12.74 -19.07
N ALA A 42 -18.64 12.23 -18.86
CA ALA A 42 -19.72 12.98 -18.24
C ALA A 42 -19.33 13.40 -16.81
N LEU A 43 -18.73 12.47 -16.06
CA LEU A 43 -18.24 12.76 -14.72
C LEU A 43 -17.10 13.80 -14.74
N ALA A 44 -16.16 13.70 -15.67
CA ALA A 44 -15.06 14.65 -15.83
C ALA A 44 -15.55 16.06 -16.24
N ALA A 45 -16.62 16.17 -17.00
CA ALA A 45 -17.22 17.46 -17.35
C ALA A 45 -17.76 18.22 -16.12
N VAL A 46 -18.25 17.49 -15.11
CA VAL A 46 -18.80 18.08 -13.87
C VAL A 46 -17.72 18.25 -12.80
N LEU A 47 -16.86 17.25 -12.62
CA LEU A 47 -15.91 17.19 -11.51
C LEU A 47 -14.50 17.63 -11.89
N GLY A 48 -14.20 17.78 -13.18
CA GLY A 48 -12.89 18.17 -13.69
C GLY A 48 -11.79 17.22 -13.24
N SER A 49 -10.69 17.79 -12.74
CA SER A 49 -9.52 17.04 -12.26
C SER A 49 -9.81 16.17 -11.03
N ARG A 50 -10.96 16.31 -10.36
CA ARG A 50 -11.29 15.46 -9.20
C ARG A 50 -11.51 13.99 -9.59
N THR A 51 -11.86 13.70 -10.84
CA THR A 51 -12.13 12.32 -11.29
C THR A 51 -10.91 11.42 -11.31
N VAL A 52 -9.70 11.98 -11.31
CA VAL A 52 -8.45 11.21 -11.26
C VAL A 52 -8.01 10.86 -9.83
N TYR A 53 -8.69 11.40 -8.82
CA TYR A 53 -8.38 11.15 -7.41
C TYR A 53 -9.27 10.09 -6.80
N PRO A 54 -8.77 9.33 -5.82
CA PRO A 54 -9.58 8.36 -5.15
C PRO A 54 -10.67 9.04 -4.31
N THR A 55 -11.94 8.89 -4.70
CA THR A 55 -13.11 9.45 -4.01
C THR A 55 -13.75 8.46 -3.02
N THR A 56 -13.50 7.15 -3.18
CA THR A 56 -14.06 6.08 -2.35
C THR A 56 -13.03 5.55 -1.35
N THR A 57 -12.75 6.30 -0.29
CA THR A 57 -11.95 5.81 0.85
C THR A 57 -12.85 5.11 1.86
N GLY A 58 -12.57 3.86 2.24
CA GLY A 58 -13.38 3.16 3.23
C GLY A 58 -13.12 1.65 3.33
N ASN A 59 -14.13 0.90 3.76
CA ASN A 59 -14.09 -0.56 3.90
C ASN A 59 -14.25 -1.28 2.56
N ASN A 60 -13.39 -0.97 1.59
CA ASN A 60 -13.41 -1.53 0.25
C ASN A 60 -12.05 -2.13 -0.13
N GLN A 61 -12.06 -2.99 -1.15
CA GLN A 61 -10.85 -3.47 -1.82
C GLN A 61 -11.02 -3.19 -3.30
N VAL A 62 -10.02 -2.56 -3.89
CA VAL A 62 -10.01 -2.16 -5.29
C VAL A 62 -8.97 -2.96 -6.05
N ALA A 63 -9.35 -3.42 -7.25
CA ALA A 63 -8.51 -4.13 -8.19
C ALA A 63 -8.46 -3.37 -9.52
N SER A 64 -7.63 -3.85 -10.46
CA SER A 64 -7.49 -3.24 -11.77
C SER A 64 -8.50 -3.80 -12.77
N GLU A 65 -9.09 -2.94 -13.61
CA GLU A 65 -9.90 -3.33 -14.79
C GLU A 65 -9.06 -3.41 -16.08
N LYS A 66 -7.73 -3.34 -15.97
CA LYS A 66 -6.84 -3.38 -17.14
C LYS A 66 -6.82 -4.79 -17.73
N ASP A 67 -6.99 -4.87 -19.04
CA ASP A 67 -6.73 -6.08 -19.81
C ASP A 67 -5.21 -6.18 -20.07
N TYR A 68 -4.56 -7.09 -19.34
CA TYR A 68 -3.13 -7.29 -19.47
C TYR A 68 -2.87 -8.25 -20.64
N PRO A 69 -1.96 -7.90 -21.58
CA PRO A 69 -1.71 -8.71 -22.77
C PRO A 69 -1.12 -10.09 -22.45
N ILE A 70 -0.64 -10.29 -21.23
CA ILE A 70 -0.13 -11.54 -20.70
C ILE A 70 -0.63 -11.66 -19.26
N ASP A 71 -1.21 -12.80 -18.93
CA ASP A 71 -1.62 -13.18 -17.58
C ASP A 71 -1.20 -14.63 -17.27
N LEU A 72 -1.51 -15.12 -16.08
CA LEU A 72 -1.14 -16.47 -15.66
C LEU A 72 -1.80 -17.59 -16.49
N SER A 73 -2.92 -17.34 -17.18
CA SER A 73 -3.58 -18.32 -18.04
C SER A 73 -2.80 -18.62 -19.32
N HIS A 74 -1.92 -17.71 -19.73
CA HIS A 74 -1.02 -17.88 -20.88
C HIS A 74 0.15 -18.82 -20.58
N PHE A 75 0.41 -19.11 -19.30
CA PHE A 75 1.48 -19.98 -18.87
C PHE A 75 0.92 -21.35 -18.50
N ASN A 76 1.49 -22.40 -19.09
CA ASN A 76 1.25 -23.77 -18.64
C ASN A 76 2.57 -24.37 -18.12
N ILE A 77 2.55 -24.85 -16.88
CA ILE A 77 3.70 -25.53 -16.29
C ILE A 77 3.56 -27.02 -16.63
N ASN A 78 4.27 -27.46 -17.67
CA ASN A 78 4.35 -28.89 -18.00
C ASN A 78 5.16 -29.63 -16.94
N GLY A 79 4.47 -30.46 -16.16
CA GLY A 79 5.11 -31.37 -15.22
C GLY A 79 6.05 -32.36 -15.93
N ARG A 80 7.01 -32.89 -15.19
CA ARG A 80 7.88 -33.98 -15.64
C ARG A 80 7.76 -35.14 -14.66
N VAL A 81 7.70 -36.36 -15.19
CA VAL A 81 7.67 -37.59 -14.38
C VAL A 81 9.07 -37.92 -13.83
N PHE A 82 10.12 -37.51 -14.54
CA PHE A 82 11.51 -37.71 -14.14
C PHE A 82 12.22 -36.37 -13.89
N GLY A 83 13.22 -36.40 -13.00
CA GLY A 83 14.03 -35.21 -12.68
C GLY A 83 13.37 -34.25 -11.69
N ALA A 84 12.44 -34.74 -10.86
CA ALA A 84 11.92 -33.97 -9.73
C ALA A 84 13.07 -33.61 -8.78
N THR A 85 13.11 -32.35 -8.34
CA THR A 85 14.11 -31.83 -7.41
C THR A 85 13.42 -31.42 -6.11
N GLY A 86 14.01 -31.73 -4.97
CA GLY A 86 13.48 -31.33 -3.65
C GLY A 86 12.96 -32.46 -2.77
N ALA A 87 12.96 -33.70 -3.27
CA ALA A 87 12.74 -34.93 -2.50
C ALA A 87 13.78 -35.98 -2.93
N ASN A 88 14.00 -37.03 -2.13
CA ASN A 88 14.90 -38.11 -2.53
C ASN A 88 14.31 -38.90 -3.70
N ALA A 89 15.17 -39.39 -4.60
CA ALA A 89 14.77 -40.15 -5.78
C ALA A 89 14.46 -41.63 -5.45
N ASN A 90 13.47 -41.85 -4.58
CA ASN A 90 12.92 -43.17 -4.27
C ASN A 90 11.38 -43.15 -4.39
N TYR A 91 10.75 -44.33 -4.45
CA TYR A 91 9.32 -44.46 -4.73
C TYR A 91 8.43 -43.96 -3.59
N GLU A 92 8.95 -43.98 -2.38
CA GLU A 92 8.28 -43.63 -1.14
C GLU A 92 8.27 -42.12 -0.91
N GLU A 93 9.29 -41.41 -1.39
CA GLU A 93 9.48 -39.97 -1.15
C GLU A 93 9.14 -39.10 -2.35
N ALA A 94 9.36 -39.55 -3.59
CA ALA A 94 9.12 -38.77 -4.81
C ALA A 94 7.62 -38.67 -5.15
N ASN A 95 6.85 -38.03 -4.27
CA ASN A 95 5.40 -37.88 -4.38
C ASN A 95 4.94 -36.46 -3.96
N ILE A 96 3.65 -36.18 -4.15
CA ILE A 96 3.05 -34.86 -3.94
C ILE A 96 3.03 -34.38 -2.48
N TYR A 97 3.28 -35.26 -1.50
CA TYR A 97 3.25 -34.92 -0.07
C TYR A 97 4.61 -34.43 0.45
N ASN A 98 5.70 -34.68 -0.29
CA ASN A 98 7.06 -34.29 0.10
C ASN A 98 7.59 -33.09 -0.69
N VAL A 99 6.70 -32.22 -1.19
CA VAL A 99 7.10 -31.03 -1.94
C VAL A 99 7.82 -30.04 -1.02
N LYS A 100 9.10 -29.76 -1.32
CA LYS A 100 9.90 -28.80 -0.56
C LYS A 100 9.54 -27.35 -0.89
N LEU A 101 8.57 -26.83 -0.14
CA LEU A 101 8.13 -25.43 -0.21
C LEU A 101 9.01 -24.47 0.58
N GLU A 102 9.81 -24.98 1.53
CA GLU A 102 10.65 -24.15 2.38
C GLU A 102 11.59 -23.24 1.57
N ARG A 103 11.66 -21.97 1.96
CA ARG A 103 12.56 -20.98 1.35
C ARG A 103 13.30 -20.23 2.43
N GLU A 104 14.42 -19.62 2.05
CA GLU A 104 15.18 -18.71 2.89
C GLU A 104 15.54 -17.49 2.05
N TYR A 105 15.46 -16.29 2.64
CA TYR A 105 15.86 -15.05 1.97
C TYR A 105 16.62 -14.14 2.94
N GLY A 106 17.39 -13.20 2.39
CA GLY A 106 18.29 -12.34 3.15
C GLY A 106 19.74 -12.85 3.17
N ARG A 107 20.69 -11.94 3.42
CA ARG A 107 22.13 -12.22 3.33
C ARG A 107 22.82 -12.36 4.69
N PHE A 108 22.56 -11.43 5.62
CA PHE A 108 23.26 -11.37 6.92
C PHE A 108 22.41 -11.94 8.06
N ASN A 109 21.10 -11.67 8.03
CA ASN A 109 20.12 -12.22 8.96
C ASN A 109 19.05 -12.94 8.11
N PRO A 110 19.30 -14.18 7.66
CA PRO A 110 18.38 -14.89 6.79
C PRO A 110 17.08 -15.23 7.52
N VAL A 111 15.97 -15.13 6.80
CA VAL A 111 14.63 -15.46 7.29
C VAL A 111 14.17 -16.72 6.59
N LYS A 112 13.80 -17.73 7.39
CA LYS A 112 13.24 -18.99 6.90
C LYS A 112 11.75 -18.87 6.74
N LEU A 113 11.23 -19.43 5.66
CA LEU A 113 9.81 -19.53 5.35
C LEU A 113 9.46 -20.99 5.13
N THR A 114 8.28 -21.40 5.59
CA THR A 114 7.73 -22.74 5.30
C THR A 114 7.28 -22.87 3.85
N MET A 115 6.95 -21.75 3.20
CA MET A 115 6.45 -21.67 1.83
C MET A 115 6.74 -20.29 1.22
N PRO A 116 6.80 -20.18 -0.13
CA PRO A 116 7.17 -18.94 -0.83
C PRO A 116 6.00 -17.94 -0.90
N ILE A 117 5.44 -17.57 0.25
CA ILE A 117 4.31 -16.63 0.35
C ILE A 117 4.72 -15.45 1.22
N ILE A 118 4.32 -14.25 0.79
CA ILE A 118 4.46 -13.02 1.55
C ILE A 118 3.08 -12.39 1.65
N LEU A 119 2.67 -12.07 2.87
CA LEU A 119 1.47 -11.30 3.12
C LEU A 119 1.80 -9.80 2.98
N PRO A 120 1.21 -9.11 2.00
CA PRO A 120 1.64 -7.76 1.64
C PRO A 120 1.30 -6.75 2.74
N ALA A 121 1.95 -5.58 2.65
CA ALA A 121 1.73 -4.45 3.52
C ALA A 121 0.28 -3.97 3.45
N LEU A 122 -0.46 -4.11 4.55
CA LEU A 122 -1.87 -3.74 4.64
C LEU A 122 -2.18 -3.08 5.98
N ILE A 123 -3.03 -2.05 5.95
CA ILE A 123 -3.70 -1.49 7.13
C ILE A 123 -5.04 -2.22 7.27
N LYS A 124 -5.04 -3.42 7.88
CA LYS A 124 -6.28 -4.19 8.10
C LYS A 124 -7.08 -3.67 9.30
N LEU A 125 -8.33 -4.09 9.43
CA LEU A 125 -9.09 -3.88 10.68
C LEU A 125 -8.88 -5.03 11.68
N ASN A 126 -8.56 -6.23 11.18
CA ASN A 126 -8.30 -7.42 12.00
C ASN A 126 -6.81 -7.79 11.95
N TRP A 127 -5.96 -7.00 12.59
CA TRP A 127 -4.50 -7.23 12.63
C TRP A 127 -4.13 -8.53 13.35
N ALA A 128 -4.84 -8.86 14.43
CA ALA A 128 -4.50 -9.97 15.31
C ALA A 128 -4.49 -11.30 14.58
N ASP A 129 -5.58 -11.62 13.88
CA ASP A 129 -5.69 -12.89 13.15
C ASP A 129 -4.81 -12.89 11.90
N TYR A 130 -4.65 -11.75 11.22
CA TYR A 130 -3.85 -11.66 10.01
C TYR A 130 -2.36 -11.93 10.30
N PHE A 131 -1.80 -11.27 11.30
CA PHE A 131 -0.40 -11.43 11.68
C PHE A 131 -0.15 -12.72 12.46
N GLY A 132 -1.08 -13.14 13.32
CA GLY A 132 -1.01 -14.44 13.98
C GLY A 132 -1.09 -15.61 12.99
N GLY A 133 -1.96 -15.51 11.98
CA GLY A 133 -2.07 -16.48 10.89
C GLY A 133 -0.79 -16.58 10.06
N ALA A 134 -0.12 -15.45 9.80
CA ALA A 134 1.18 -15.43 9.12
C ALA A 134 2.25 -16.19 9.90
N ALA A 135 2.33 -15.97 11.22
CA ALA A 135 3.27 -16.66 12.10
C ALA A 135 3.00 -18.18 12.16
N LEU A 136 1.72 -18.57 12.29
CA LEU A 136 1.31 -19.98 12.28
C LEU A 136 1.67 -20.67 10.97
N ALA A 137 1.38 -20.00 9.85
CA ALA A 137 1.76 -20.48 8.52
C ALA A 137 3.27 -20.53 8.33
N GLY A 138 4.05 -19.70 9.04
CA GLY A 138 5.50 -19.60 8.92
C GLY A 138 5.93 -18.76 7.70
N VAL A 139 5.17 -17.70 7.41
CA VAL A 139 5.37 -16.80 6.27
C VAL A 139 5.65 -15.37 6.72
N MET A 140 6.17 -14.55 5.81
CA MET A 140 6.41 -13.13 6.06
C MET A 140 5.10 -12.33 6.00
N CYS A 141 4.98 -11.31 6.82
CA CYS A 141 3.91 -10.32 6.74
C CYS A 141 4.44 -8.89 6.97
N VAL A 142 3.72 -7.91 6.44
CA VAL A 142 4.13 -6.50 6.53
C VAL A 142 2.98 -5.66 7.11
N ILE A 143 3.28 -4.86 8.12
CA ILE A 143 2.40 -3.81 8.64
C ILE A 143 2.46 -2.65 7.64
N GLY A 144 1.31 -2.22 7.12
CA GLY A 144 1.24 -1.12 6.15
C GLY A 144 1.77 0.22 6.69
N GLU A 145 2.26 1.07 5.78
CA GLU A 145 2.56 2.48 6.08
C GLU A 145 1.36 3.16 6.74
N ASP A 146 1.59 4.26 7.45
CA ASP A 146 0.51 5.05 8.07
C ASP A 146 -0.38 4.25 9.04
N ALA A 147 0.01 3.05 9.49
CA ALA A 147 -0.73 2.29 10.50
C ALA A 147 -0.97 3.11 11.78
N ARG A 148 -0.09 4.08 12.09
CA ARG A 148 -0.23 5.04 13.19
C ARG A 148 -1.55 5.80 13.16
N THR A 149 -2.08 6.11 11.97
CA THR A 149 -3.33 6.90 11.84
C THR A 149 -4.56 6.12 12.28
N ARG A 150 -4.42 4.84 12.63
CA ARG A 150 -5.50 3.99 13.15
C ARG A 150 -5.45 3.84 14.67
N ASP A 151 -4.43 4.36 15.33
CA ASP A 151 -4.37 4.36 16.80
C ASP A 151 -5.00 5.65 17.35
N PRO A 152 -6.14 5.57 18.05
CA PRO A 152 -6.75 6.74 18.69
C PRO A 152 -5.91 7.30 19.83
N ASN A 153 -4.94 6.54 20.36
CA ASN A 153 -4.06 6.94 21.45
C ASN A 153 -2.67 7.39 20.95
N LEU A 154 -2.50 7.61 19.64
CA LEU A 154 -1.25 8.11 19.08
C LEU A 154 -0.87 9.47 19.69
N LYS A 155 0.35 9.59 20.22
CA LYS A 155 0.93 10.86 20.65
C LYS A 155 2.18 11.20 19.87
N ILE A 156 2.24 12.45 19.41
CA ILE A 156 3.38 13.01 18.70
C ILE A 156 3.80 14.28 19.43
N GLU A 157 5.05 14.32 19.88
CA GLU A 157 5.63 15.47 20.58
C GLU A 157 6.94 15.85 19.91
N ASN A 158 7.13 17.14 19.64
CA ASN A 158 8.35 17.66 18.98
C ASN A 158 8.72 16.93 17.68
N GLY A 159 7.71 16.55 16.88
CA GLY A 159 7.90 15.84 15.62
C GLY A 159 8.33 14.38 15.77
N ARG A 160 8.11 13.76 16.93
CA ARG A 160 8.44 12.36 17.20
C ARG A 160 7.27 11.62 17.81
N ILE A 161 7.08 10.36 17.43
CA ILE A 161 6.10 9.49 18.09
C ILE A 161 6.59 9.16 19.50
N THR A 162 5.76 9.45 20.50
CA THR A 162 6.00 9.12 21.91
C THR A 162 5.08 8.01 22.42
N GLU A 163 3.91 7.83 21.82
CA GLU A 163 2.98 6.74 22.15
C GLU A 163 2.30 6.22 20.89
N PHE A 164 2.41 4.91 20.63
CA PHE A 164 1.72 4.19 19.56
C PHE A 164 1.45 2.75 20.03
N ALA A 165 0.50 2.60 20.96
CA ALA A 165 0.21 1.35 21.64
C ALA A 165 -0.26 0.24 20.68
N ALA A 166 -0.97 0.60 19.61
CA ALA A 166 -1.44 -0.37 18.63
C ALA A 166 -0.28 -1.09 17.91
N LEU A 167 0.89 -0.46 17.75
CA LEU A 167 2.06 -1.11 17.13
C LEU A 167 2.51 -2.36 17.91
N GLY A 168 2.59 -2.26 19.23
CA GLY A 168 2.93 -3.39 20.09
C GLY A 168 1.96 -4.55 19.90
N THR A 169 0.66 -4.25 19.86
CA THR A 169 -0.39 -5.26 19.59
C THR A 169 -0.21 -5.93 18.22
N MET A 170 0.13 -5.17 17.17
CA MET A 170 0.36 -5.72 15.83
C MET A 170 1.57 -6.66 15.80
N LEU A 171 2.69 -6.23 16.40
CA LEU A 171 3.92 -7.03 16.48
C LEU A 171 3.72 -8.30 17.31
N ASP A 172 3.07 -8.16 18.47
CA ASP A 172 2.89 -9.26 19.42
C ASP A 172 1.89 -10.30 18.91
N SER A 173 0.95 -9.90 18.04
CA SER A 173 0.05 -10.83 17.35
C SER A 173 0.82 -11.86 16.51
N PHE A 174 1.91 -11.46 15.85
CA PHE A 174 2.82 -12.37 15.16
C PHE A 174 3.70 -13.14 16.15
N ARG A 175 4.37 -12.43 17.07
CA ARG A 175 5.36 -13.01 18.00
C ARG A 175 4.77 -14.11 18.89
N LYS A 176 3.51 -13.98 19.29
CA LYS A 176 2.78 -14.98 20.08
C LYS A 176 2.82 -16.38 19.48
N TYR A 177 2.82 -16.48 18.15
CA TYR A 177 2.82 -17.76 17.43
C TYR A 177 4.13 -18.02 16.67
N TYR A 178 5.15 -17.18 16.87
CA TYR A 178 6.41 -17.30 16.17
C TYR A 178 7.18 -18.54 16.65
N ARG A 179 7.56 -19.39 15.69
CA ARG A 179 8.24 -20.68 15.93
C ARG A 179 9.54 -20.83 15.14
N GLY A 180 10.16 -19.71 14.78
CA GLY A 180 11.41 -19.68 13.99
C GLY A 180 11.22 -19.59 12.46
N TYR A 181 9.99 -19.36 11.98
CA TYR A 181 9.66 -19.17 10.56
C TYR A 181 8.84 -17.90 10.36
N GLY A 182 9.03 -17.25 9.21
CA GLY A 182 8.40 -15.98 8.89
C GLY A 182 9.10 -14.79 9.52
N GLN A 183 8.59 -13.60 9.23
CA GLN A 183 9.01 -12.35 9.85
C GLN A 183 7.87 -11.34 9.71
N ILE A 184 7.62 -10.55 10.75
CA ILE A 184 6.77 -9.37 10.69
C ILE A 184 7.64 -8.14 10.46
N VAL A 185 7.25 -7.31 9.49
CA VAL A 185 8.01 -6.13 9.06
C VAL A 185 7.16 -4.88 9.20
N LEU A 186 7.71 -3.81 9.76
CA LEU A 186 7.05 -2.50 9.77
C LEU A 186 7.44 -1.72 8.53
N GLN A 187 6.48 -1.41 7.65
CA GLN A 187 6.71 -0.52 6.52
C GLN A 187 6.59 0.95 6.97
N CYS A 188 7.56 1.76 6.58
CA CYS A 188 7.61 3.18 6.85
C CYS A 188 7.74 3.97 5.54
N ASN A 189 6.84 4.92 5.33
CA ASN A 189 6.99 5.93 4.29
C ASN A 189 7.77 7.15 4.82
N VAL A 190 7.84 8.22 4.04
CA VAL A 190 8.54 9.47 4.43
C VAL A 190 7.93 10.08 5.69
N GLU A 191 6.60 10.09 5.80
CA GLU A 191 5.92 10.67 6.95
C GLU A 191 6.22 9.86 8.23
N ASP A 192 6.25 8.53 8.13
CA ASP A 192 6.65 7.64 9.23
C ASP A 192 8.10 7.88 9.67
N ASP A 193 9.02 7.98 8.71
CA ASP A 193 10.46 8.15 8.97
C ASP A 193 10.78 9.54 9.56
N MET A 194 10.12 10.59 9.07
CA MET A 194 10.21 11.95 9.63
C MET A 194 9.76 12.00 11.09
N LEU A 195 8.74 11.21 11.44
CA LEU A 195 8.20 11.09 12.80
C LEU A 195 9.00 10.13 13.71
N LYS A 196 10.13 9.61 13.23
CA LYS A 196 10.99 8.69 13.98
C LYS A 196 10.29 7.41 14.39
N LEU A 197 9.33 6.95 13.57
CA LEU A 197 8.63 5.69 13.79
C LEU A 197 9.59 4.48 13.80
N PRO A 198 10.58 4.35 12.90
CA PRO A 198 11.53 3.23 12.96
C PRO A 198 12.24 3.14 14.31
N GLU A 199 12.70 4.26 14.86
CA GLU A 199 13.38 4.29 16.16
C GLU A 199 12.43 3.93 17.30
N TYR A 200 11.21 4.48 17.31
CA TYR A 200 10.19 4.12 18.28
C TYR A 200 9.89 2.62 18.26
N ALA A 201 9.70 2.06 17.05
CA ALA A 201 9.40 0.64 16.86
C ALA A 201 10.53 -0.27 17.37
N ILE A 202 11.79 0.10 17.10
CA ILE A 202 12.96 -0.67 17.54
C ILE A 202 13.14 -0.57 19.06
N ARG A 203 13.09 0.65 19.62
CA ARG A 203 13.41 0.88 21.05
C ARG A 203 12.30 0.42 21.98
N GLU A 204 11.06 0.79 21.70
CA GLU A 204 9.94 0.56 22.59
C GLU A 204 9.32 -0.83 22.39
N HIS A 205 9.35 -1.33 21.14
CA HIS A 205 8.68 -2.58 20.78
C HIS A 205 9.62 -3.66 20.25
N GLY A 206 10.93 -3.44 20.17
CA GLY A 206 11.90 -4.45 19.72
C GLY A 206 11.69 -4.90 18.27
N ALA A 207 11.23 -4.01 17.39
CA ALA A 207 11.06 -4.35 15.98
C ALA A 207 12.41 -4.71 15.34
N GLU A 208 12.50 -5.91 14.75
CA GLU A 208 13.74 -6.41 14.15
C GLU A 208 13.86 -6.10 12.66
N ALA A 209 12.74 -5.75 12.01
CA ALA A 209 12.67 -5.53 10.57
C ALA A 209 11.87 -4.28 10.19
N ILE A 210 12.48 -3.43 9.39
CA ILE A 210 11.90 -2.19 8.86
C ILE A 210 11.93 -2.23 7.34
N GLU A 211 10.87 -1.78 6.69
CA GLU A 211 10.81 -1.61 5.23
C GLU A 211 10.60 -0.14 4.87
N PHE A 212 11.52 0.46 4.13
CA PHE A 212 11.36 1.80 3.59
C PHE A 212 10.57 1.76 2.28
N LYS A 213 9.46 2.48 2.22
CA LYS A 213 8.57 2.49 1.05
C LYS A 213 8.95 3.59 0.06
N PHE A 214 9.61 3.19 -1.03
CA PHE A 214 9.88 4.08 -2.18
C PHE A 214 8.61 4.33 -2.99
N GLY A 215 7.76 3.32 -3.13
CA GLY A 215 6.42 3.52 -3.66
C GLY A 215 5.64 2.24 -3.88
N GLN A 216 4.61 2.33 -4.72
CA GLN A 216 3.75 1.20 -5.05
C GLN A 216 3.33 1.29 -6.51
N SER A 217 3.37 0.18 -7.24
CA SER A 217 3.05 0.16 -8.67
C SER A 217 1.60 0.55 -8.99
N ALA A 218 0.72 0.57 -8.00
CA ALA A 218 -0.67 0.96 -8.18
C ALA A 218 -0.86 2.46 -8.46
N LYS A 219 0.07 3.33 -8.00
CA LYS A 219 -0.04 4.79 -8.15
C LYS A 219 1.32 5.48 -8.09
N GLY A 220 1.46 6.54 -8.90
CA GLY A 220 2.63 7.43 -8.94
C GLY A 220 2.69 8.46 -7.79
N THR A 221 1.91 8.26 -6.73
CA THR A 221 1.75 9.19 -5.61
C THR A 221 1.77 8.43 -4.28
N GLN A 222 2.05 9.14 -3.19
CA GLN A 222 1.85 8.62 -1.84
C GLN A 222 0.36 8.68 -1.45
N PRO A 223 -0.05 8.30 -0.22
CA PRO A 223 -1.43 8.47 0.23
C PRO A 223 -1.96 9.88 -0.05
N ALA A 224 -3.13 9.93 -0.69
CA ALA A 224 -3.88 11.15 -0.98
C ALA A 224 -5.26 10.98 -0.34
N ASN A 225 -5.54 11.76 0.70
CA ASN A 225 -6.78 11.63 1.47
C ASN A 225 -7.56 12.93 1.40
N ARG A 226 -8.83 12.85 0.97
CA ARG A 226 -9.76 13.98 0.98
C ARG A 226 -10.05 14.39 2.42
N LEU A 227 -10.07 15.68 2.66
CA LEU A 227 -10.51 16.29 3.92
C LEU A 227 -11.94 16.81 3.78
N LYS A 228 -12.62 16.90 4.91
CA LYS A 228 -14.04 17.27 5.00
C LYS A 228 -14.29 18.73 4.64
N ASP A 229 -13.49 19.64 5.21
CA ASP A 229 -13.70 21.08 5.15
C ASP A 229 -12.37 21.85 5.34
N ARG A 230 -12.44 23.18 5.26
CA ARG A 230 -11.27 24.07 5.41
C ARG A 230 -10.72 24.06 6.85
N GLU A 231 -11.57 23.82 7.85
CA GLU A 231 -11.14 23.74 9.25
C GLU A 231 -10.21 22.55 9.45
N GLU A 232 -10.60 21.37 8.95
CA GLU A 232 -9.74 20.18 8.94
C GLU A 232 -8.46 20.42 8.13
N ALA A 233 -8.56 21.10 6.97
CA ALA A 233 -7.41 21.46 6.15
C ALA A 233 -6.37 22.29 6.92
N LEU A 234 -6.81 23.32 7.65
CA LEU A 234 -5.94 24.14 8.49
C LEU A 234 -5.34 23.33 9.64
N GLU A 235 -6.10 22.42 10.25
CA GLU A 235 -5.58 21.53 11.30
C GLU A 235 -4.46 20.63 10.77
N LYS A 236 -4.67 19.95 9.65
CA LYS A 236 -3.66 19.08 9.02
C LYS A 236 -2.43 19.87 8.59
N GLN A 237 -2.60 21.09 8.06
CA GLN A 237 -1.49 21.97 7.71
C GLN A 237 -0.69 22.40 8.96
N ARG A 238 -1.36 22.75 10.07
CA ARG A 238 -0.69 23.03 11.36
C ARG A 238 0.08 21.84 11.91
N MET A 239 -0.37 20.62 11.63
CA MET A 239 0.36 19.39 11.96
C MET A 239 1.55 19.10 11.01
N GLY A 240 1.80 19.97 10.02
CA GLY A 240 2.91 19.84 9.07
C GLY A 240 2.64 18.93 7.88
N MET A 241 1.39 18.53 7.65
CA MET A 241 1.00 17.77 6.45
C MET A 241 0.91 18.69 5.23
N MET A 242 1.19 18.16 4.04
CA MET A 242 0.97 18.90 2.79
C MET A 242 -0.52 18.88 2.46
N VAL A 243 -1.14 20.05 2.40
CA VAL A 243 -2.56 20.23 2.12
C VAL A 243 -2.71 21.01 0.82
N PHE A 244 -3.55 20.51 -0.09
CA PHE A 244 -3.88 21.18 -1.34
C PHE A 244 -5.40 21.20 -1.59
N PRO A 245 -5.95 22.33 -2.10
CA PRO A 245 -5.28 23.62 -2.25
C PRO A 245 -4.89 24.22 -0.90
N ASP A 246 -4.03 25.25 -0.88
CA ASP A 246 -3.59 25.88 0.37
C ASP A 246 -4.80 26.55 1.07
N PRO A 247 -5.20 26.10 2.28
CA PRO A 247 -6.34 26.68 2.98
C PRO A 247 -6.11 28.12 3.45
N MET A 248 -4.88 28.65 3.36
CA MET A 248 -4.56 30.04 3.70
C MET A 248 -4.50 30.97 2.48
N ASP A 249 -4.62 30.45 1.26
CA ASP A 249 -4.64 31.28 0.05
C ASP A 249 -5.85 32.25 0.08
N PRO A 250 -5.67 33.58 -0.08
CA PRO A 250 -6.76 34.54 -0.06
C PRO A 250 -7.93 34.21 -0.99
N ALA A 251 -7.66 33.61 -2.16
CA ALA A 251 -8.71 33.19 -3.08
C ALA A 251 -9.54 32.02 -2.52
N ILE A 252 -8.88 31.11 -1.80
CA ILE A 252 -9.54 29.98 -1.12
C ILE A 252 -10.34 30.46 0.09
N VAL A 253 -9.82 31.44 0.84
CA VAL A 253 -10.54 32.08 1.94
C VAL A 253 -11.83 32.73 1.45
N GLY A 254 -11.76 33.56 0.41
CA GLY A 254 -12.94 34.20 -0.18
C GLY A 254 -13.96 33.18 -0.72
N ALA A 255 -13.48 32.13 -1.38
CA ALA A 255 -14.35 31.06 -1.88
C ALA A 255 -15.06 30.29 -0.75
N ASP A 256 -14.42 30.10 0.41
CA ASP A 256 -15.01 29.50 1.61
C ASP A 256 -16.07 30.39 2.25
N GLU A 257 -15.80 31.69 2.36
CA GLU A 257 -16.78 32.68 2.84
C GLU A 257 -18.02 32.78 1.94
N GLU A 258 -17.85 32.58 0.63
CA GLU A 258 -18.93 32.52 -0.37
C GLU A 258 -19.63 31.15 -0.46
N GLY A 259 -19.14 30.13 0.24
CA GLY A 259 -19.71 28.77 0.23
C GLY A 259 -19.43 27.97 -1.06
N ILE A 260 -18.43 28.39 -1.85
CA ILE A 260 -18.01 27.77 -3.12
C ILE A 260 -16.61 27.13 -3.04
N CYS A 261 -16.12 26.86 -1.83
CA CYS A 261 -14.77 26.36 -1.59
C CYS A 261 -14.49 25.02 -2.30
N PRO A 262 -13.29 24.85 -2.89
CA PRO A 262 -12.86 23.54 -3.41
C PRO A 262 -12.68 22.51 -2.29
N ASN A 263 -12.51 21.25 -2.70
CA ASN A 263 -12.19 20.16 -1.77
C ASN A 263 -10.70 20.19 -1.42
N PHE A 264 -10.38 19.88 -0.18
CA PHE A 264 -9.01 19.76 0.31
C PHE A 264 -8.55 18.31 0.35
N TYR A 265 -7.25 18.12 0.18
CA TYR A 265 -6.59 16.82 0.21
C TYR A 265 -5.27 16.92 0.95
N THR A 266 -4.94 15.91 1.75
CA THR A 266 -3.58 15.68 2.23
C THR A 266 -2.81 14.81 1.24
N TYR A 267 -1.53 15.10 1.06
CA TYR A 267 -0.62 14.31 0.23
C TYR A 267 0.59 13.90 1.05
N GLY A 268 0.93 12.61 1.05
CA GLY A 268 2.20 12.14 1.59
C GLY A 268 3.38 12.63 0.75
N ARG A 269 4.51 12.95 1.39
CA ARG A 269 5.74 13.33 0.69
C ARG A 269 6.34 12.18 -0.10
N LEU A 270 6.76 12.47 -1.34
CA LEU A 270 7.53 11.52 -2.13
C LEU A 270 8.89 11.25 -1.47
N PRO A 271 9.38 10.01 -1.50
CA PRO A 271 10.70 9.68 -0.97
C PRO A 271 11.76 10.24 -1.90
N LEU A 272 12.43 11.29 -1.43
CA LEU A 272 13.63 11.85 -2.04
C LEU A 272 14.89 11.26 -1.39
N TRP A 273 14.84 9.97 -1.07
CA TRP A 273 15.94 9.27 -0.42
C TRP A 273 16.99 8.88 -1.47
N ASP A 274 18.23 9.27 -1.21
CA ASP A 274 19.42 8.87 -1.95
C ASP A 274 20.38 8.07 -1.05
N GLU A 275 21.56 7.74 -1.58
CA GLU A 275 22.57 7.00 -0.80
C GLU A 275 23.08 7.81 0.40
N ASP A 276 23.24 9.13 0.26
CA ASP A 276 23.71 10.03 1.32
C ASP A 276 22.76 10.05 2.51
N TYR A 277 21.45 9.91 2.27
CA TYR A 277 20.48 9.71 3.32
C TYR A 277 20.45 8.25 3.82
N LEU A 278 20.28 7.28 2.92
CA LEU A 278 19.94 5.90 3.31
C LEU A 278 21.08 5.17 3.98
N VAL A 279 22.32 5.34 3.54
CA VAL A 279 23.47 4.59 4.09
C VAL A 279 23.65 4.89 5.59
N PRO A 280 23.83 6.15 6.02
CA PRO A 280 23.93 6.46 7.45
C PRO A 280 22.62 6.19 8.19
N ARG A 281 21.46 6.38 7.56
CA ARG A 281 20.16 6.07 8.17
C ARG A 281 20.02 4.59 8.52
N ILE A 282 20.41 3.71 7.60
CA ILE A 282 20.39 2.25 7.81
C ILE A 282 21.38 1.84 8.91
N GLU A 283 22.56 2.45 8.92
CA GLU A 283 23.57 2.21 9.97
C GLU A 283 23.05 2.62 11.35
N GLU A 284 22.43 3.80 11.46
CA GLU A 284 21.78 4.28 12.68
C GLU A 284 20.75 3.27 13.22
N LEU A 285 19.83 2.80 12.37
CA LEU A 285 18.80 1.83 12.79
C LEU A 285 19.39 0.47 13.18
N ARG A 286 20.44 0.02 12.49
CA ARG A 286 21.17 -1.22 12.85
C ARG A 286 21.85 -1.10 14.20
N ASN A 287 22.48 0.05 14.47
CA ASN A 287 23.10 0.32 15.77
C ASN A 287 22.06 0.34 16.91
N MET A 288 20.79 0.60 16.61
CA MET A 288 19.68 0.49 17.56
C MET A 288 19.11 -0.94 17.71
N GLY A 289 19.49 -1.87 16.84
CA GLY A 289 19.09 -3.29 16.92
C GLY A 289 18.26 -3.81 15.75
N ALA A 290 17.99 -3.01 14.70
CA ALA A 290 17.34 -3.53 13.51
C ALA A 290 18.23 -4.58 12.80
N LYS A 291 17.67 -5.77 12.54
CA LYS A 291 18.36 -6.88 11.88
C LYS A 291 18.20 -6.85 10.37
N ASN A 292 17.01 -6.57 9.89
CA ASN A 292 16.68 -6.55 8.47
C ASN A 292 16.12 -5.19 8.07
N ILE A 293 16.68 -4.61 7.01
CA ILE A 293 16.12 -3.42 6.38
C ILE A 293 15.78 -3.77 4.93
N TYR A 294 14.53 -3.51 4.55
CA TYR A 294 14.00 -3.76 3.21
C TYR A 294 13.65 -2.46 2.52
N LEU A 295 13.62 -2.49 1.19
CA LEU A 295 13.16 -1.38 0.37
C LEU A 295 11.97 -1.87 -0.46
N LYS A 296 10.80 -1.26 -0.26
CA LYS A 296 9.67 -1.49 -1.15
C LYS A 296 9.78 -0.59 -2.36
N MET A 297 10.35 -1.17 -3.41
CA MET A 297 10.52 -0.52 -4.70
C MET A 297 9.25 -0.67 -5.55
N ALA A 298 9.00 0.34 -6.39
CA ALA A 298 8.10 0.25 -7.53
C ALA A 298 8.87 0.71 -8.78
N GLY A 299 8.35 0.40 -9.97
CA GLY A 299 8.96 0.84 -11.22
C GLY A 299 8.84 2.36 -11.36
N TYR A 300 9.83 3.07 -10.85
CA TYR A 300 10.14 4.46 -11.17
C TYR A 300 11.49 4.50 -11.86
#